data_AF-A0A132CCT1-F1
#
_entry.id   AF-A0A132CCT1-F1
#
_cell.length_a   1.000
_cell.length_b   1.000
_cell.length_c   1.000
_cell.angle_alpha   90.00
_cell.angle_beta   90.00
_cell.angle_gamma   90.00
#
_symmetry.space_group_name_H-M   'P 1'
#
loop_
_entity.id
_entity.type
_entity.pdbx_description
1 polymer ?
#
loop_
_entity_poly.entity_id
_entity_poly.type
_entity_poly.pdbx_seq_one_letter_code
_entity_poly.pdbx_strand_id
1 'polypeptide(L)'
;MLEKLTFATEARDAWIGKCQRVLPGANGAFLTLVADMARPASAYAHCETLVWRDAGATLQTLALVAALFGLGFCPLGVLGNEVVSALPSGKQLLAVGAAAIGLPAQN
;
A
#
# COMPACT_ATOMS: atom_id res chain seq x y z
N MET A 1 -5.99 -6.37 17.77
CA MET A 1 -7.08 -5.42 17.54
C MET A 1 -6.62 -4.48 16.45
N LEU A 2 -7.31 -4.39 15.31
CA LEU A 2 -6.95 -3.44 14.25
C LEU A 2 -7.42 -2.05 14.70
N GLU A 3 -6.49 -1.19 15.14
CA GLU A 3 -6.82 0.20 15.43
C GLU A 3 -7.02 0.95 14.12
N LYS A 4 -8.12 1.71 14.03
CA LYS A 4 -8.38 2.57 12.89
C LYS A 4 -7.44 3.77 12.97
N LEU A 5 -6.42 3.78 12.12
CA LEU A 5 -5.57 4.95 11.95
C LEU A 5 -6.36 6.07 11.27
N THR A 6 -6.34 7.25 11.87
CA THR A 6 -6.88 8.48 11.28
C THR A 6 -5.71 9.36 10.84
N PHE A 7 -5.83 9.96 9.66
CA PHE A 7 -4.86 10.90 9.12
C PHE A 7 -5.58 12.00 8.37
N ALA A 8 -4.86 13.08 8.10
CA ALA A 8 -5.39 14.29 7.48
C ALA A 8 -6.05 14.00 6.12
N THR A 9 -7.21 14.60 5.88
CA THR A 9 -8.00 14.42 4.65
C THR A 9 -7.19 14.82 3.41
N GLU A 10 -6.34 15.82 3.55
CA GLU A 10 -5.44 16.33 2.52
C GLU A 10 -4.43 15.27 2.08
N ALA A 11 -3.90 14.48 3.01
CA ALA A 11 -2.97 13.39 2.71
C ALA A 11 -3.69 12.23 1.99
N ARG A 12 -4.93 11.94 2.39
CA ARG A 12 -5.79 10.97 1.68
C ARG A 12 -6.04 11.42 0.24
N ASP A 13 -6.43 12.67 0.03
CA ASP A 13 -6.80 13.17 -1.29
C ASP A 13 -5.57 13.28 -2.21
N ALA A 14 -4.43 13.70 -1.66
CA ALA A 14 -3.15 13.68 -2.37
C ALA A 14 -2.75 12.26 -2.80
N TRP A 15 -2.92 11.28 -1.90
CA TRP A 15 -2.66 9.87 -2.17
C TRP A 15 -3.57 9.32 -3.27
N ILE A 16 -4.89 9.50 -3.14
CA ILE A 16 -5.87 9.07 -4.14
C ILE A 16 -5.56 9.70 -5.50
N GLY A 17 -5.30 11.01 -5.54
CA GLY A 17 -4.96 11.71 -6.77
C GLY A 17 -3.68 11.17 -7.43
N LYS A 18 -2.69 10.73 -6.64
CA LYS A 18 -1.49 10.07 -7.17
C LYS A 18 -1.81 8.70 -7.76
N CYS A 19 -2.61 7.88 -7.08
CA CYS A 19 -3.01 6.58 -7.59
C CYS A 19 -3.80 6.70 -8.91
N GLN A 20 -4.72 7.67 -9.00
CA GLN A 20 -5.51 7.91 -10.20
C GLN A 20 -4.68 8.40 -11.40
N ARG A 21 -3.54 9.05 -11.17
CA ARG A 21 -2.59 9.38 -12.24
C ARG A 21 -1.86 8.15 -12.77
N VAL A 22 -1.61 7.15 -11.93
CA VAL A 22 -0.94 5.90 -12.33
C VAL A 22 -1.92 4.93 -13.00
N LEU A 23 -3.12 4.81 -12.46
CA LEU A 23 -4.18 3.95 -12.97
C LEU A 23 -5.48 4.76 -13.20
N PRO A 24 -5.58 5.49 -14.32
CA PRO A 24 -6.79 6.24 -14.66
C PRO A 24 -7.99 5.30 -14.81
N GLY A 25 -9.16 5.73 -14.32
CA GLY A 25 -10.39 4.94 -14.41
C GLY A 25 -10.50 3.79 -13.41
N ALA A 26 -9.56 3.67 -12.46
CA ALA A 26 -9.68 2.72 -11.35
C ALA A 26 -10.98 2.95 -10.56
N ASN A 27 -11.84 1.93 -10.49
CA ASN A 27 -13.08 1.95 -9.72
C ASN A 27 -12.98 0.97 -8.54
N GLY A 28 -12.64 1.49 -7.35
CA GLY A 28 -12.45 0.68 -6.16
C GLY A 28 -11.69 1.39 -5.05
N ALA A 29 -11.01 0.61 -4.22
CA ALA A 29 -10.19 1.08 -3.12
C ALA A 29 -8.70 1.08 -3.48
N PHE A 30 -7.95 2.04 -2.93
CA PHE A 30 -6.50 2.04 -2.97
C PHE A 30 -5.94 1.55 -1.63
N LEU A 31 -4.97 0.65 -1.72
CA LEU A 31 -4.27 0.06 -0.60
C LEU A 31 -2.85 0.64 -0.53
N THR A 32 -2.40 0.92 0.70
CA THR A 32 -1.00 1.23 0.99
C THR A 32 -0.48 0.19 1.97
N LEU A 33 0.61 -0.48 1.61
CA LEU A 33 1.33 -1.38 2.51
C LEU A 33 2.37 -0.57 3.27
N VAL A 34 2.30 -0.65 4.60
CA VAL A 34 3.20 0.06 5.51
C VAL A 34 3.86 -0.95 6.42
N ALA A 35 5.18 -0.86 6.52
CA ALA A 35 5.96 -1.69 7.41
C ALA A 35 6.40 -0.92 8.65
N ASP A 36 6.34 -1.58 9.80
CA ASP A 36 6.99 -1.12 11.02
C ASP A 36 8.46 -1.58 11.00
N MET A 37 9.37 -0.61 10.90
CA MET A 37 10.80 -0.85 10.78
C MET A 37 11.49 -1.13 12.11
N ALA A 38 10.82 -0.98 13.27
CA ALA A 38 11.48 -1.19 14.57
C ALA A 38 12.06 -2.60 14.72
N ARG A 39 11.33 -3.62 14.25
CA ARG A 39 11.75 -5.03 14.30
C ARG A 39 12.75 -5.40 13.20
N PRO A 40 12.50 -5.11 11.90
CA PRO A 40 13.47 -5.39 10.86
C PRO A 40 14.83 -4.72 11.10
N ALA A 41 14.84 -3.45 11.53
CA ALA A 41 16.06 -2.69 11.75
C ALA A 41 16.86 -3.17 12.97
N SER A 42 16.21 -3.78 13.97
CA SER A 42 16.94 -4.33 15.13
C SER A 42 17.68 -5.63 14.83
N ALA A 43 17.30 -6.34 13.76
CA ALA A 43 17.75 -7.71 13.50
C ALA A 43 18.58 -7.85 12.21
N TYR A 44 18.40 -6.97 11.22
CA TYR A 44 18.99 -7.14 9.90
C TYR A 44 19.67 -5.86 9.40
N ALA A 45 20.86 -6.02 8.81
CA ALA A 45 21.45 -4.99 7.96
C ALA A 45 20.67 -4.89 6.63
N HIS A 46 20.54 -3.68 6.08
CA HIS A 46 19.78 -3.43 4.84
C HIS A 46 18.32 -3.93 4.89
N CYS A 47 17.69 -3.79 6.05
CA CYS A 47 16.38 -4.31 6.35
C CYS A 47 15.28 -3.85 5.38
N GLU A 48 15.43 -2.70 4.71
CA GLU A 48 14.46 -2.20 3.72
C GLU A 48 14.28 -3.18 2.56
N THR A 49 15.36 -3.83 2.14
CA THR A 49 15.34 -4.78 1.02
C THR A 49 14.50 -6.02 1.32
N LEU A 50 14.53 -6.49 2.58
CA LEU A 50 13.74 -7.63 3.04
C LEU A 50 12.26 -7.26 3.08
N VAL A 51 11.95 -6.11 3.66
CA VAL A 51 10.58 -5.66 3.80
C VAL A 51 9.93 -5.37 2.44
N TRP A 52 10.66 -4.85 1.45
CA TRP A 52 10.13 -4.71 0.09
C TRP A 52 9.81 -6.06 -0.58
N ARG A 53 10.60 -7.10 -0.29
CA ARG A 53 10.31 -8.46 -0.79
C ARG A 53 9.06 -9.04 -0.13
N ASP A 54 8.91 -8.83 1.18
CA ASP A 54 7.72 -9.25 1.93
C ASP A 54 6.47 -8.51 1.43
N ALA A 55 6.58 -7.22 1.14
CA ALA A 55 5.51 -6.43 0.52
C ALA A 55 5.14 -6.98 -0.86
N GLY A 56 6.13 -7.34 -1.69
CA GLY A 56 5.89 -8.00 -2.98
C GLY A 56 5.15 -9.33 -2.85
N ALA A 57 5.56 -10.18 -1.91
CA ALA A 57 4.88 -11.45 -1.63
C ALA A 57 3.43 -11.23 -1.14
N THR A 58 3.22 -10.20 -0.32
CA THR A 58 1.88 -9.79 0.15
C THR A 58 1.01 -9.30 -1.00
N LEU A 59 1.53 -8.44 -1.87
CA LEU A 59 0.82 -7.98 -3.08
C LEU A 59 0.42 -9.14 -3.99
N GLN A 60 1.32 -10.10 -4.21
CA GLN A 60 1.00 -11.28 -5.01
C GLN A 60 -0.09 -12.14 -4.37
N THR A 61 -0.04 -12.32 -3.04
CA THR A 61 -1.08 -13.05 -2.30
C THR A 61 -2.43 -12.36 -2.46
N LEU A 62 -2.48 -11.03 -2.30
CA LEU A 62 -3.69 -10.24 -2.50
C LEU A 62 -4.22 -10.35 -3.94
N ALA A 63 -3.33 -10.34 -4.93
CA ALA A 63 -3.71 -10.50 -6.34
C ALA A 63 -4.37 -11.86 -6.61
N LEU A 64 -3.79 -12.95 -6.09
CA LEU A 64 -4.34 -14.30 -6.24
C LEU A 64 -5.70 -14.46 -5.54
N VAL A 65 -5.84 -13.90 -4.34
CA VAL A 65 -7.10 -13.92 -3.60
C VAL A 65 -8.16 -13.07 -4.31
N ALA A 66 -7.81 -11.87 -4.78
CA ALA A 66 -8.72 -11.03 -5.55
C ALA A 66 -9.22 -11.75 -6.82
N ALA A 67 -8.33 -12.46 -7.53
CA ALA A 67 -8.70 -13.26 -8.69
C ALA A 67 -9.69 -14.39 -8.33
N LEU A 68 -9.48 -15.09 -7.21
CA LEU A 68 -10.41 -16.11 -6.72
C LEU A 68 -11.83 -15.55 -6.48
N PHE A 69 -11.94 -14.31 -6.01
CA PHE A 69 -13.22 -13.63 -5.75
C PHE A 69 -13.77 -12.87 -6.96
N GLY A 70 -13.14 -12.96 -8.13
CA GLY A 70 -13.56 -12.23 -9.33
C GLY A 70 -13.41 -10.71 -9.23
N LEU A 71 -12.47 -10.24 -8.41
CA LEU A 71 -12.13 -8.81 -8.26
C LEU A 71 -10.99 -8.43 -9.20
N GLY A 72 -10.97 -7.17 -9.63
CA GLY A 72 -9.81 -6.55 -10.25
C GLY A 72 -8.76 -6.18 -9.20
N PHE A 73 -7.49 -6.49 -9.46
CA PHE A 73 -6.37 -6.10 -8.61
C PHE A 73 -5.19 -5.63 -9.44
N CYS A 74 -4.60 -4.49 -9.07
CA CYS A 74 -3.47 -3.91 -9.77
C CYS A 74 -2.44 -3.38 -8.77
N PRO A 75 -1.26 -4.02 -8.62
CA PRO A 75 -0.13 -3.42 -7.94
C PRO A 75 0.26 -2.10 -8.64
N LEU A 76 0.53 -1.06 -7.85
CA LEU A 76 0.93 0.23 -8.38
C LEU A 76 2.44 0.42 -8.22
N GLY A 77 3.07 1.11 -9.17
CA GLY A 77 4.50 1.47 -9.10
C GLY A 77 4.85 2.55 -8.07
N VAL A 78 3.87 3.02 -7.29
CA VAL A 78 4.04 3.99 -6.21
C VAL A 78 3.98 3.29 -4.86
N LEU A 79 4.64 3.83 -3.83
CA LEU A 79 4.76 3.16 -2.52
C LEU A 79 3.79 3.66 -1.45
N GLY A 80 3.25 4.87 -1.58
CA GLY A 80 2.35 5.47 -0.57
C GLY A 80 3.03 6.31 0.51
N ASN A 81 4.16 6.95 0.20
CA ASN A 81 4.89 7.84 1.11
C ASN A 81 4.02 8.99 1.66
N GLU A 82 3.03 9.44 0.89
CA GLU A 82 2.04 10.46 1.30
C GLU A 82 1.26 10.02 2.55
N VAL A 83 0.89 8.75 2.62
CA VAL A 83 0.14 8.19 3.75
C VAL A 83 1.04 8.08 4.97
N VAL A 84 2.24 7.51 4.81
CA VAL A 84 3.18 7.33 5.92
C VAL A 84 3.63 8.65 6.53
N SER A 85 3.88 9.67 5.70
CA SER A 85 4.28 11.00 6.16
C SER A 85 3.21 11.69 7.00
N ALA A 86 1.94 11.30 6.86
CA ALA A 86 0.81 11.85 7.61
C ALA A 86 0.49 11.06 8.90
N LEU A 87 1.14 9.91 9.14
CA LEU A 87 0.94 9.10 10.34
C LEU A 87 1.89 9.54 11.47
N PRO A 88 1.41 9.62 12.72
CA PRO A 88 2.21 10.04 13.88
C PRO A 88 3.16 8.92 14.32
N SER A 89 4.21 8.67 13.54
CA SER A 89 5.06 7.49 13.68
C SER A 89 6.56 7.75 13.56
N GLY A 90 6.95 9.03 13.41
CA GLY A 90 8.36 9.39 13.21
C GLY A 90 8.95 8.74 11.94
N LYS A 91 10.20 8.30 12.02
CA LYS A 91 10.90 7.56 10.94
C LYS A 91 10.73 6.04 11.03
N GLN A 92 9.82 5.54 11.87
CA GLN A 92 9.66 4.11 12.13
C GLN A 92 8.84 3.39 11.06
N LEU A 93 7.87 4.07 10.44
CA LEU A 93 7.06 3.47 9.39
C LEU A 93 7.69 3.71 8.01
N LEU A 94 7.65 2.67 7.16
CA LEU A 94 8.10 2.74 5.78
C LEU A 94 6.95 2.33 4.85
N ALA A 95 6.72 3.13 3.80
CA ALA A 95 5.78 2.76 2.74
C ALA A 95 6.48 1.78 1.78
N VAL A 96 5.88 0.61 1.58
CA VAL A 96 6.56 -0.54 0.94
C VAL A 96 5.81 -1.10 -0.26
N GLY A 97 4.64 -0.57 -0.56
CA GLY A 97 3.89 -0.93 -1.76
C GLY A 97 2.50 -0.32 -1.77
N ALA A 98 1.87 -0.35 -2.94
CA ALA A 98 0.49 0.05 -3.09
C ALA A 98 -0.24 -0.78 -4.14
N ALA A 99 -1.56 -0.78 -4.07
CA ALA A 99 -2.40 -1.46 -5.03
C ALA A 99 -3.76 -0.77 -5.19
N ALA A 100 -4.43 -1.03 -6.31
CA ALA A 100 -5.86 -0.82 -6.47
C ALA A 100 -6.58 -2.17 -6.39
N ILE A 101 -7.74 -2.21 -5.73
CA ILE A 101 -8.64 -3.37 -5.71
C ILE A 101 -10.07 -2.90 -5.93
N GLY A 102 -10.82 -3.60 -6.78
CA GLY A 102 -12.18 -3.19 -7.10
C GLY A 102 -12.89 -4.14 -8.06
N LEU A 103 -13.88 -3.63 -8.76
CA LEU A 103 -14.54 -4.40 -9.82
C LEU A 103 -13.60 -4.53 -11.02
N PRO A 104 -13.59 -5.67 -11.72
CA PRO A 104 -12.88 -5.80 -12.99
C PRO A 104 -13.33 -4.72 -13.96
N ALA A 105 -12.39 -4.17 -14.75
CA ALA A 105 -12.74 -3.28 -15.83
C ALA A 105 -13.68 -4.01 -16.80
N GLN A 106 -14.85 -3.42 -17.08
CA GLN A 106 -15.73 -3.93 -18.13
C GLN A 106 -15.22 -3.39 -19.46
N ASN A 107 -14.78 -4.29 -20.33
CA ASN A 107 -14.46 -3.98 -21.72
C ASN A 107 -15.74 -3.92 -22.55
#